data_AF-A0A965GTC4-F1
#
_entry.id   AF-A0A965GTC4-F1
#
_cell.length_a   1.000
_cell.length_b   1.000
_cell.length_c   1.000
_cell.angle_alpha   90.00
_cell.angle_beta   90.00
_cell.angle_gamma   90.00
#
_symmetry.space_group_name_H-M   'P 1'
#
loop_
_entity.id
_entity.type
_entity.pdbx_description
1 polymer ?
#
loop_
_entity_poly.entity_id
_entity_poly.type
_entity_poly.pdbx_seq_one_letter_code
_entity_poly.pdbx_strand_id
1 'polypeptide(L)'
;GKYIDTDKYFVVAPNILGGCQGSTGPSSLDKQGKEYGSRFPYLTIRDQVLAQVAFSDFLSIKKWHTIIGGSMGGMHVLEWAIDYPERVNRIAVIAAPAVTGADQIALNSVQIEAIKADPNYQKGNYYDAKAGLGPHAGLALARRMALLNYRSPSELNERFDRTWQSDINPLGDGGRFAVVSYLDFHGNKFTRRFDANSYICLVEAMNSHDVGRNRKSVKAALGKIKAKALVIGIDSDRLFPIENQKLIAEHIGSELVGGKLHTITSEYGHDGFLIEHEKVGPLLAKLLKS
;
A
#
# COMPACT_ATOMS: atom_id res chain seq x y z
N GLY A 1 22.47 -4.35 -15.15
CA GLY A 1 21.04 -4.74 -15.17
C GLY A 1 20.35 -4.25 -13.91
N LYS A 2 19.02 -4.11 -13.94
CA LYS A 2 18.20 -3.79 -12.75
C LYS A 2 18.34 -4.90 -11.70
N TYR A 3 17.98 -4.63 -10.43
CA TYR A 3 18.17 -5.59 -9.33
C TYR A 3 17.31 -6.87 -9.42
N ILE A 4 16.19 -6.81 -10.14
CA ILE A 4 15.40 -7.99 -10.53
C ILE A 4 15.71 -8.26 -12.00
N ASP A 5 16.47 -9.32 -12.25
CA ASP A 5 16.96 -9.69 -13.56
C ASP A 5 15.89 -10.44 -14.36
N THR A 6 15.25 -9.75 -15.32
CA THR A 6 14.17 -10.32 -16.14
C THR A 6 14.65 -11.36 -17.16
N ASP A 7 15.96 -11.46 -17.39
CA ASP A 7 16.52 -12.54 -18.22
C ASP A 7 16.61 -13.85 -17.43
N LYS A 8 16.44 -13.79 -16.10
CA LYS A 8 16.47 -14.94 -15.19
C LYS A 8 15.12 -15.25 -14.53
N TYR A 9 14.35 -14.21 -14.23
CA TYR A 9 13.09 -14.34 -13.49
C TYR A 9 11.89 -13.94 -14.36
N PHE A 10 10.88 -14.81 -14.38
CA PHE A 10 9.56 -14.47 -14.89
C PHE A 10 8.81 -13.63 -13.84
N VAL A 11 8.73 -12.32 -14.07
CA VAL A 11 8.14 -11.36 -13.12
C VAL A 11 6.64 -11.22 -13.39
N VAL A 12 5.84 -11.39 -12.33
CA VAL A 12 4.37 -11.27 -12.38
C VAL A 12 3.91 -10.22 -11.37
N ALA A 13 3.14 -9.24 -11.82
CA ALA A 13 2.63 -8.14 -11.00
C ALA A 13 1.16 -7.83 -11.37
N PRO A 14 0.18 -8.58 -10.84
CA PRO A 14 -1.22 -8.36 -11.14
C PRO A 14 -1.76 -7.15 -10.36
N ASN A 15 -2.76 -6.47 -10.91
CA ASN A 15 -3.56 -5.52 -10.13
C ASN A 15 -4.34 -6.27 -9.03
N ILE A 16 -4.60 -5.63 -7.90
CA ILE A 16 -5.25 -6.30 -6.76
C ILE A 16 -6.78 -6.33 -6.91
N LEU A 17 -7.43 -7.36 -6.35
CA LEU A 17 -8.89 -7.42 -6.21
C LEU A 17 -9.38 -6.22 -5.38
N GLY A 18 -10.42 -5.53 -5.87
CA GLY A 18 -10.89 -4.26 -5.30
C GLY A 18 -10.18 -3.02 -5.83
N GLY A 19 -9.15 -3.18 -6.67
CA GLY A 19 -8.48 -2.07 -7.36
C GLY A 19 -9.22 -1.58 -8.61
N CYS A 20 -8.62 -0.63 -9.32
CA CYS A 20 -9.23 0.03 -10.49
C CYS A 20 -8.37 -0.01 -11.77
N GLN A 21 -7.36 -0.90 -11.83
CA GLN A 21 -6.43 -1.00 -12.96
C GLN A 21 -6.43 -2.42 -13.57
N GLY A 22 -7.61 -2.94 -13.89
CA GLY A 22 -7.79 -4.20 -14.63
C GLY A 22 -8.52 -5.28 -13.83
N SER A 23 -7.98 -5.67 -12.67
CA SER A 23 -8.65 -6.63 -11.78
C SER A 23 -10.00 -6.12 -11.29
N THR A 24 -10.93 -7.05 -11.04
CA THR A 24 -12.29 -6.73 -10.61
C THR A 24 -12.31 -5.86 -9.35
N GLY A 25 -13.04 -4.76 -9.43
CA GLY A 25 -13.21 -3.79 -8.35
C GLY A 25 -14.55 -3.07 -8.44
N PRO A 26 -14.79 -2.06 -7.59
CA PRO A 26 -16.04 -1.31 -7.58
C PRO A 26 -16.43 -0.68 -8.92
N SER A 27 -15.47 -0.34 -9.77
CA SER A 27 -15.72 0.24 -11.11
C SER A 27 -15.91 -0.82 -12.21
N SER A 28 -15.81 -2.11 -11.88
CA SER A 28 -16.06 -3.19 -12.85
C SER A 28 -17.55 -3.39 -13.07
N LEU A 29 -17.92 -3.81 -14.28
CA LEU A 29 -19.31 -4.14 -14.62
C LEU A 29 -19.72 -5.50 -14.06
N ASP A 30 -20.96 -5.58 -13.56
CA ASP A 30 -21.62 -6.82 -13.18
C ASP A 30 -22.23 -7.54 -14.41
N LYS A 31 -22.97 -8.63 -14.16
CA LYS A 31 -23.61 -9.43 -15.22
C LYS A 31 -24.72 -8.66 -15.96
N GLN A 32 -25.22 -7.57 -15.38
CA GLN A 32 -26.24 -6.70 -15.95
C GLN A 32 -25.61 -5.52 -16.71
N GLY A 33 -24.28 -5.45 -16.78
CA GLY A 33 -23.56 -4.37 -17.44
C GLY A 33 -23.52 -3.08 -16.63
N LYS A 34 -23.75 -3.13 -15.32
CA LYS A 34 -23.68 -1.97 -14.42
C LYS A 34 -22.49 -2.09 -13.47
N GLU A 35 -21.83 -0.99 -13.15
CA GLU A 35 -20.75 -0.98 -12.15
C GLU A 35 -21.25 -1.56 -10.81
N TYR A 36 -20.37 -2.30 -10.13
CA TYR A 36 -20.67 -2.78 -8.77
C TYR A 36 -20.98 -1.61 -7.83
N GLY A 37 -20.13 -0.58 -7.86
CA GLY A 37 -20.21 0.59 -6.98
C GLY A 37 -20.42 0.22 -5.53
N SER A 38 -21.48 0.75 -4.92
CA SER A 38 -21.79 0.50 -3.51
C SER A 38 -22.15 -0.97 -3.20
N ARG A 39 -22.38 -1.80 -4.22
CA ARG A 39 -22.67 -3.24 -4.07
C ARG A 39 -21.39 -4.08 -4.05
N PHE A 40 -20.22 -3.49 -4.31
CA PHE A 40 -18.97 -4.23 -4.24
C PHE A 40 -18.74 -4.70 -2.80
N PRO A 41 -18.39 -5.98 -2.57
CA PRO A 41 -18.29 -6.51 -1.22
C PRO A 41 -17.10 -5.90 -0.46
N TYR A 42 -17.23 -5.86 0.86
CA TYR A 42 -16.10 -5.61 1.74
C TYR A 42 -15.04 -6.71 1.54
N LEU A 43 -13.77 -6.32 1.46
CA LEU A 43 -12.64 -7.22 1.28
C LEU A 43 -11.67 -7.11 2.45
N THR A 44 -10.99 -8.23 2.73
CA THR A 44 -9.82 -8.27 3.59
C THR A 44 -8.54 -8.49 2.78
N ILE A 45 -7.38 -8.25 3.40
CA ILE A 45 -6.07 -8.65 2.81
C ILE A 45 -6.06 -10.15 2.46
N ARG A 46 -6.73 -11.00 3.25
CA ARG A 46 -6.79 -12.45 3.00
C ARG A 46 -7.61 -12.79 1.75
N ASP A 47 -8.71 -12.08 1.50
CA ASP A 47 -9.52 -12.26 0.28
C ASP A 47 -8.72 -11.86 -0.97
N GLN A 48 -7.92 -10.80 -0.85
CA GLN A 48 -7.03 -10.36 -1.93
C GLN A 48 -5.91 -11.36 -2.19
N VAL A 49 -5.30 -11.94 -1.14
CA VAL A 49 -4.34 -13.05 -1.28
C VAL A 49 -4.99 -14.27 -1.91
N LEU A 50 -6.20 -14.65 -1.50
CA LEU A 50 -6.93 -15.76 -2.09
C LEU A 50 -7.14 -15.58 -3.61
N ALA A 51 -7.42 -14.36 -4.06
CA ALA A 51 -7.51 -14.06 -5.48
C ALA A 51 -6.15 -14.21 -6.20
N GLN A 52 -5.04 -13.78 -5.58
CA GLN A 52 -3.69 -13.99 -6.12
C GLN A 52 -3.31 -15.48 -6.19
N VAL A 53 -3.77 -16.29 -5.22
CA VAL A 53 -3.58 -17.75 -5.19
C VAL A 53 -4.32 -18.39 -6.38
N ALA A 54 -5.58 -18.05 -6.58
CA ALA A 54 -6.37 -18.50 -7.72
C ALA A 54 -5.72 -18.08 -9.06
N PHE A 55 -5.22 -16.85 -9.15
CA PHE A 55 -4.49 -16.37 -10.33
C PHE A 55 -3.19 -17.17 -10.57
N SER A 56 -2.47 -17.54 -9.51
CA SER A 56 -1.27 -18.38 -9.62
C SER A 56 -1.61 -19.78 -10.15
N ASP A 57 -2.75 -20.33 -9.74
CA ASP A 57 -3.23 -21.62 -10.25
C ASP A 57 -3.64 -21.55 -11.72
N PHE A 58 -4.27 -20.45 -12.15
CA PHE A 58 -4.55 -20.19 -13.56
C PHE A 58 -3.28 -20.13 -14.41
N LEU A 59 -2.22 -19.49 -13.91
CA LEU A 59 -0.90 -19.46 -14.56
C LEU A 59 -0.13 -20.79 -14.45
N SER A 60 -0.69 -21.81 -13.79
CA SER A 60 -0.03 -23.09 -13.49
C SER A 60 1.24 -22.95 -12.63
N ILE A 61 1.35 -21.88 -11.84
CA ILE A 61 2.47 -21.63 -10.93
C ILE A 61 2.16 -22.24 -9.56
N LYS A 62 2.74 -23.40 -9.27
CA LYS A 62 2.52 -24.12 -8.01
C LYS A 62 3.28 -23.53 -6.83
N LYS A 63 4.51 -23.08 -7.06
CA LYS A 63 5.38 -22.49 -6.03
C LYS A 63 6.14 -21.30 -6.58
N TRP A 64 6.04 -20.16 -5.90
CA TRP A 64 6.78 -18.95 -6.26
C TRP A 64 8.23 -19.03 -5.80
N HIS A 65 9.14 -18.60 -6.68
CA HIS A 65 10.54 -18.42 -6.31
C HIS A 65 10.69 -17.37 -5.20
N THR A 66 10.04 -16.22 -5.36
CA THR A 66 10.05 -15.12 -4.39
C THR A 66 8.77 -14.30 -4.54
N ILE A 67 8.17 -13.86 -3.44
CA ILE A 67 7.11 -12.85 -3.42
C ILE A 67 7.64 -11.61 -2.70
N ILE A 68 7.51 -10.44 -3.32
CA ILE A 68 8.07 -9.17 -2.83
C ILE A 68 6.92 -8.18 -2.67
N GLY A 69 6.83 -7.51 -1.52
CA GLY A 69 5.75 -6.57 -1.24
C GLY A 69 6.19 -5.48 -0.28
N GLY A 70 5.90 -4.23 -0.68
CA GLY A 70 6.05 -3.04 0.14
C GLY A 70 4.70 -2.50 0.62
N SER A 71 4.62 -1.90 1.81
CA SER A 71 3.39 -1.29 2.31
C SER A 71 2.23 -2.30 2.37
N MET A 72 1.07 -1.97 1.80
CA MET A 72 -0.04 -2.93 1.62
C MET A 72 0.41 -4.24 0.95
N GLY A 73 1.33 -4.19 -0.01
CA GLY A 73 1.90 -5.40 -0.63
C GLY A 73 2.65 -6.29 0.37
N GLY A 74 3.27 -5.70 1.40
CA GLY A 74 3.90 -6.46 2.48
C GLY A 74 2.87 -7.18 3.36
N MET A 75 1.66 -6.62 3.50
CA MET A 75 0.53 -7.29 4.16
C MET A 75 0.12 -8.55 3.38
N HIS A 76 0.03 -8.46 2.03
CA HIS A 76 -0.25 -9.61 1.16
C HIS A 76 0.84 -10.67 1.27
N VAL A 77 2.12 -10.28 1.29
CA VAL A 77 3.25 -11.21 1.45
C VAL A 77 3.14 -12.00 2.75
N LEU A 78 2.85 -11.32 3.87
CA LEU A 78 2.70 -11.96 5.18
C LEU A 78 1.54 -12.95 5.16
N GLU A 79 0.36 -12.52 4.71
CA GLU A 79 -0.82 -13.38 4.66
C GLU A 79 -0.61 -14.59 3.73
N TRP A 80 0.02 -14.39 2.56
CA TRP A 80 0.40 -15.49 1.67
C TRP A 80 1.33 -16.50 2.36
N ALA A 81 2.42 -16.01 2.97
CA ALA A 81 3.45 -16.86 3.56
C ALA A 81 2.95 -17.65 4.78
N ILE A 82 1.90 -17.15 5.45
CA ILE A 82 1.28 -17.80 6.60
C ILE A 82 0.26 -18.85 6.18
N ASP A 83 -0.61 -18.55 5.21
CA ASP A 83 -1.68 -19.47 4.80
C ASP A 83 -1.21 -20.50 3.77
N TYR A 84 -0.18 -20.16 2.98
CA TYR A 84 0.35 -21.02 1.91
C TYR A 84 1.89 -21.16 2.01
N PRO A 85 2.43 -21.62 3.16
CA PRO A 85 3.88 -21.65 3.41
C PRO A 85 4.64 -22.54 2.42
N GLU A 86 3.99 -23.56 1.85
CA GLU A 86 4.59 -24.46 0.86
C GLU A 86 4.58 -23.89 -0.58
N ARG A 87 3.89 -22.77 -0.81
CA ARG A 87 3.74 -22.16 -2.14
C ARG A 87 4.71 -21.01 -2.41
N VAL A 88 5.69 -20.77 -1.54
CA VAL A 88 6.71 -19.73 -1.74
C VAL A 88 8.04 -20.14 -1.10
N ASN A 89 9.14 -19.95 -1.82
CA ASN A 89 10.49 -20.23 -1.27
C ASN A 89 11.06 -19.05 -0.48
N ARG A 90 10.78 -17.81 -0.93
CA ARG A 90 11.39 -16.59 -0.40
C ARG A 90 10.39 -15.44 -0.33
N ILE A 91 10.50 -14.60 0.68
CA ILE A 91 9.64 -13.42 0.81
C ILE A 91 10.45 -12.16 1.11
N ALA A 92 9.99 -11.02 0.60
CA ALA A 92 10.44 -9.70 1.03
C ALA A 92 9.25 -8.91 1.57
N VAL A 93 9.32 -8.53 2.84
CA VAL A 93 8.35 -7.68 3.52
C VAL A 93 9.02 -6.34 3.77
N ILE A 94 8.52 -5.29 3.12
CA ILE A 94 9.17 -3.96 3.10
C ILE A 94 8.19 -2.92 3.65
N ALA A 95 8.58 -2.17 4.68
CA ALA A 95 7.79 -1.07 5.24
C ALA A 95 6.31 -1.46 5.42
N ALA A 96 6.03 -2.54 6.14
CA ALA A 96 4.68 -3.06 6.35
C ALA A 96 4.50 -3.54 7.79
N PRO A 97 3.28 -3.55 8.33
CA PRO A 97 3.02 -4.06 9.66
C PRO A 97 2.45 -5.48 9.67
N ALA A 98 2.57 -6.17 10.80
CA ALA A 98 1.88 -7.44 11.05
C ALA A 98 0.38 -7.23 11.35
N VAL A 99 0.02 -6.07 11.88
CA VAL A 99 -1.35 -5.66 12.21
C VAL A 99 -1.49 -4.18 11.91
N THR A 100 -2.59 -3.76 11.28
CA THR A 100 -2.89 -2.33 11.14
C THR A 100 -3.33 -1.79 12.50
N GLY A 101 -2.56 -0.87 13.07
CA GLY A 101 -2.79 -0.32 14.40
C GLY A 101 -3.82 0.81 14.44
N ALA A 102 -4.15 1.26 15.66
CA ALA A 102 -5.16 2.29 15.88
C ALA A 102 -4.83 3.63 15.19
N ASP A 103 -3.56 4.03 15.18
CA ASP A 103 -3.11 5.25 14.51
C ASP A 103 -3.35 5.18 12.99
N GLN A 104 -2.99 4.06 12.35
CA GLN A 104 -3.24 3.85 10.93
C GLN A 104 -4.75 3.78 10.63
N ILE A 105 -5.55 3.11 11.46
CA ILE A 105 -7.01 3.04 11.29
C ILE A 105 -7.64 4.43 11.42
N ALA A 106 -7.19 5.26 12.36
CA ALA A 106 -7.68 6.63 12.54
C ALA A 106 -7.35 7.52 11.34
N LEU A 107 -6.13 7.42 10.81
CA LEU A 107 -5.73 8.15 9.61
C LEU A 107 -6.48 7.68 8.36
N ASN A 108 -6.74 6.37 8.26
CA ASN A 108 -7.48 5.79 7.15
C ASN A 108 -8.97 6.16 7.20
N SER A 109 -9.56 6.25 8.39
CA SER A 109 -10.97 6.61 8.53
C SER A 109 -11.25 8.04 8.06
N VAL A 110 -10.40 9.02 8.42
CA VAL A 110 -10.59 10.41 7.96
C VAL A 110 -10.43 10.56 6.43
N GLN A 111 -9.61 9.72 5.79
CA GLN A 111 -9.49 9.69 4.33
C GLN A 111 -10.77 9.14 3.68
N ILE A 112 -11.33 8.06 4.24
CA ILE A 112 -12.59 7.48 3.77
C ILE A 112 -13.72 8.49 3.94
N GLU A 113 -13.81 9.15 5.10
CA GLU A 113 -14.83 10.16 5.37
C GLU A 113 -14.70 11.38 4.46
N ALA A 114 -13.48 11.81 4.12
CA ALA A 114 -13.29 12.88 3.13
C ALA A 114 -13.92 12.54 1.77
N ILE A 115 -13.87 11.28 1.34
CA ILE A 115 -14.53 10.82 0.10
C ILE A 115 -16.04 10.74 0.31
N LYS A 116 -16.50 10.12 1.40
CA LYS A 116 -17.94 9.91 1.65
C LYS A 116 -18.72 11.21 1.88
N ALA A 117 -18.05 12.24 2.40
CA ALA A 117 -18.62 13.58 2.61
C ALA A 117 -18.70 14.42 1.32
N ASP A 118 -18.07 13.99 0.22
CA ASP A 118 -18.18 14.68 -1.07
C ASP A 118 -19.64 14.60 -1.57
N PRO A 119 -20.30 15.74 -1.88
CA PRO A 119 -21.67 15.74 -2.38
C PRO A 119 -21.89 14.88 -3.63
N ASN A 120 -20.83 14.69 -4.43
CA ASN A 120 -20.85 13.88 -5.65
C ASN A 120 -20.58 12.40 -5.40
N TYR A 121 -20.35 11.96 -4.15
CA TYR A 121 -20.12 10.54 -3.85
C TYR A 121 -21.37 9.68 -4.09
N GLN A 122 -22.57 10.24 -3.98
CA GLN A 122 -23.83 9.54 -4.27
C GLN A 122 -23.92 8.14 -3.60
N LYS A 123 -23.45 8.02 -2.36
CA LYS A 123 -23.36 6.77 -1.60
C LYS A 123 -22.64 5.63 -2.35
N GLY A 124 -21.65 5.96 -3.18
CA GLY A 124 -20.87 5.01 -3.98
C GLY A 124 -21.47 4.70 -5.36
N ASN A 125 -22.56 5.36 -5.78
CA ASN A 125 -23.24 5.12 -7.05
C ASN A 125 -23.08 6.29 -8.04
N TYR A 126 -21.86 6.80 -8.19
CA TYR A 126 -21.56 8.00 -8.99
C TYR A 126 -21.15 7.72 -10.46
N TYR A 127 -21.15 6.46 -10.92
CA TYR A 127 -20.60 6.11 -12.24
C TYR A 127 -21.42 6.62 -13.43
N ASP A 128 -22.73 6.79 -13.25
CA ASP A 128 -23.62 7.39 -14.27
C ASP A 128 -23.52 8.93 -14.31
N ALA A 129 -22.70 9.54 -13.44
CA ALA A 129 -22.53 10.98 -13.41
C ALA A 129 -21.77 11.49 -14.65
N LYS A 130 -22.06 12.73 -15.06
CA LYS A 130 -21.29 13.38 -16.14
C LYS A 130 -19.82 13.46 -15.76
N ALA A 131 -18.94 13.39 -16.75
CA ALA A 131 -17.49 13.52 -16.53
C ALA A 131 -17.16 14.75 -15.67
N GLY A 132 -16.38 14.54 -14.62
CA GLY A 132 -16.01 15.58 -13.65
C GLY A 132 -17.01 15.77 -12.49
N LEU A 133 -18.17 15.12 -12.51
CA LEU A 133 -19.16 15.15 -11.42
C LEU A 133 -19.09 13.91 -10.50
N GLY A 134 -17.93 13.26 -10.44
CA GLY A 134 -17.63 12.27 -9.40
C GLY A 134 -17.08 12.92 -8.12
N PRO A 135 -16.82 12.13 -7.06
CA PRO A 135 -16.31 12.60 -5.77
C PRO A 135 -14.81 12.95 -5.83
N HIS A 136 -14.41 13.74 -6.83
CA HIS A 136 -13.01 14.08 -7.09
C HIS A 136 -12.42 14.98 -6.00
N ALA A 137 -13.22 15.88 -5.40
CA ALA A 137 -12.73 16.77 -4.36
C ALA A 137 -12.41 15.96 -3.08
N GLY A 138 -13.32 15.06 -2.68
CA GLY A 138 -13.10 14.14 -1.57
C GLY A 138 -11.91 13.21 -1.80
N LEU A 139 -11.79 12.63 -3.00
CA LEU A 139 -10.64 11.77 -3.34
C LEU A 139 -9.30 12.52 -3.37
N ALA A 140 -9.29 13.75 -3.88
CA ALA A 140 -8.10 14.60 -3.84
C ALA A 140 -7.69 14.93 -2.40
N LEU A 141 -8.65 15.24 -1.53
CA LEU A 141 -8.39 15.51 -0.11
C LEU A 141 -7.87 14.26 0.62
N ALA A 142 -8.49 13.10 0.40
CA ALA A 142 -8.02 11.83 0.93
C ALA A 142 -6.56 11.55 0.50
N ARG A 143 -6.22 11.80 -0.77
CA ARG A 143 -4.85 11.64 -1.26
C ARG A 143 -3.86 12.60 -0.59
N ARG A 144 -4.27 13.85 -0.32
CA ARG A 144 -3.44 14.83 0.39
C ARG A 144 -3.16 14.38 1.82
N MET A 145 -4.19 13.91 2.53
CA MET A 145 -4.04 13.35 3.88
C MET A 145 -3.09 12.14 3.90
N ALA A 146 -3.19 11.26 2.91
CA ALA A 146 -2.30 10.11 2.79
C ALA A 146 -0.83 10.54 2.57
N LEU A 147 -0.58 11.52 1.70
CA LEU A 147 0.77 12.02 1.40
C LEU A 147 1.50 12.58 2.63
N LEU A 148 0.77 13.19 3.57
CA LEU A 148 1.35 13.69 4.83
C LEU A 148 1.95 12.57 5.67
N ASN A 149 1.40 11.36 5.57
CA ASN A 149 1.86 10.18 6.30
C ASN A 149 2.92 9.38 5.53
N TYR A 150 3.05 9.63 4.23
CA TYR A 150 4.07 8.96 3.43
C TYR A 150 5.44 9.64 3.52
N ARG A 151 5.49 10.91 3.96
CA ARG A 151 6.69 11.75 4.02
C ARG A 151 7.11 12.02 5.46
N SER A 152 8.39 12.36 5.64
CA SER A 152 8.88 12.87 6.92
C SER A 152 8.68 14.40 6.99
N PRO A 153 8.51 15.00 8.18
CA PRO A 153 8.44 16.44 8.33
C PRO A 153 9.75 17.13 8.12
N SER A 154 10.89 16.46 8.37
CA SER A 154 12.17 17.05 8.02
C SER A 154 12.19 17.32 6.51
N GLU A 155 11.78 16.34 5.68
CA GLU A 155 11.69 16.56 4.22
C GLU A 155 10.75 17.70 3.84
N LEU A 156 9.54 17.78 4.42
CA LEU A 156 8.61 18.86 4.08
C LEU A 156 9.14 20.25 4.51
N ASN A 157 9.76 20.35 5.69
CA ASN A 157 10.29 21.63 6.18
C ASN A 157 11.55 22.05 5.41
N GLU A 158 12.47 21.13 5.14
CA GLU A 158 13.68 21.44 4.35
C GLU A 158 13.34 21.81 2.91
N ARG A 159 12.34 21.15 2.31
CA ARG A 159 11.96 21.37 0.92
C ARG A 159 11.12 22.61 0.69
N PHE A 160 10.18 22.91 1.58
CA PHE A 160 9.20 23.97 1.37
C PHE A 160 9.32 25.12 2.36
N ASP A 161 9.73 24.86 3.59
CA ASP A 161 9.73 25.79 4.72
C ASP A 161 8.45 26.67 4.70
N ARG A 162 8.61 28.00 4.62
CA ARG A 162 7.51 28.97 4.52
C ARG A 162 7.40 29.61 3.14
N THR A 163 8.01 29.01 2.12
CA THR A 163 7.96 29.52 0.74
C THR A 163 6.54 29.45 0.17
N TRP A 164 6.26 30.28 -0.83
CA TRP A 164 4.97 30.32 -1.53
C TRP A 164 5.13 30.20 -3.04
N GLN A 165 4.06 29.78 -3.72
CA GLN A 165 4.12 29.28 -5.10
C GLN A 165 4.27 30.37 -6.17
N SER A 166 3.75 31.56 -5.92
CA SER A 166 3.66 32.66 -6.89
C SER A 166 3.89 34.01 -6.21
N ASP A 167 3.92 35.09 -6.99
CA ASP A 167 4.05 36.46 -6.45
C ASP A 167 2.81 36.94 -5.67
N ILE A 168 1.76 36.12 -5.58
CA ILE A 168 0.55 36.42 -4.81
C ILE A 168 0.77 35.96 -3.37
N ASN A 169 0.66 36.90 -2.44
CA ASN A 169 0.88 36.67 -1.02
C ASN A 169 -0.16 35.67 -0.45
N PRO A 170 0.26 34.59 0.24
CA PRO A 170 -0.67 33.66 0.88
C PRO A 170 -1.35 34.25 2.13
N LEU A 171 -0.89 35.38 2.64
CA LEU A 171 -1.41 36.03 3.85
C LEU A 171 -2.55 36.99 3.51
N GLY A 172 -3.68 36.46 3.07
CA GLY A 172 -4.92 37.21 2.85
C GLY A 172 -5.20 37.61 1.41
N ASP A 173 -4.21 37.60 0.53
CA ASP A 173 -4.36 38.01 -0.88
C ASP A 173 -4.73 36.84 -1.82
N GLY A 174 -5.11 35.69 -1.25
CA GLY A 174 -5.54 34.50 -2.01
C GLY A 174 -4.38 33.67 -2.59
N GLY A 175 -3.13 33.98 -2.28
CA GLY A 175 -1.96 33.18 -2.64
C GLY A 175 -1.89 31.84 -1.90
N ARG A 176 -0.86 31.03 -2.17
CA ARG A 176 -0.67 29.71 -1.55
C ARG A 176 0.76 29.45 -1.14
N PHE A 177 0.94 28.87 0.06
CA PHE A 177 2.20 28.23 0.44
C PHE A 177 2.57 27.12 -0.56
N ALA A 178 3.86 26.97 -0.84
CA ALA A 178 4.36 26.03 -1.83
C ALA A 178 3.97 24.58 -1.48
N VAL A 179 4.04 24.21 -0.21
CA VAL A 179 3.63 22.88 0.29
C VAL A 179 2.14 22.59 0.03
N VAL A 180 1.27 23.60 0.15
CA VAL A 180 -0.18 23.44 -0.12
C VAL A 180 -0.41 23.25 -1.62
N SER A 181 0.27 24.04 -2.46
CA SER A 181 0.24 23.90 -3.92
C SER A 181 0.72 22.50 -4.36
N TYR A 182 1.80 22.01 -3.76
CA TYR A 182 2.34 20.68 -4.00
C TYR A 182 1.32 19.58 -3.67
N LEU A 183 0.70 19.65 -2.48
CA LEU A 183 -0.32 18.69 -2.06
C LEU A 183 -1.54 18.72 -3.00
N ASP A 184 -2.00 19.90 -3.39
CA ASP A 184 -3.12 20.07 -4.33
C ASP A 184 -2.81 19.47 -5.69
N PHE A 185 -1.63 19.73 -6.24
CA PHE A 185 -1.19 19.16 -7.51
C PHE A 185 -1.20 17.63 -7.47
N HIS A 186 -0.63 17.02 -6.42
CA HIS A 186 -0.60 15.57 -6.29
C HIS A 186 -1.97 14.96 -6.01
N GLY A 187 -2.84 15.63 -5.27
CA GLY A 187 -4.24 15.24 -5.07
C GLY A 187 -5.01 15.21 -6.39
N ASN A 188 -4.98 16.32 -7.14
CA ASN A 188 -5.68 16.45 -8.42
C ASN A 188 -5.12 15.53 -9.51
N LYS A 189 -3.81 15.26 -9.51
CA LYS A 189 -3.21 14.28 -10.43
C LYS A 189 -3.68 12.86 -10.13
N PHE A 190 -3.94 12.53 -8.86
CA PHE A 190 -4.36 11.20 -8.44
C PHE A 190 -5.79 10.86 -8.89
N THR A 191 -6.72 11.82 -8.81
CA THR A 191 -8.13 11.61 -9.19
C THR A 191 -8.32 11.24 -10.66
N ARG A 192 -7.35 11.56 -11.53
CA ARG A 192 -7.36 11.21 -12.96
C ARG A 192 -7.06 9.74 -13.24
N ARG A 193 -6.49 9.02 -12.27
CA ARG A 193 -5.96 7.66 -12.46
C ARG A 193 -6.41 6.67 -11.40
N PHE A 194 -7.32 7.08 -10.52
CA PHE A 194 -7.78 6.27 -9.41
C PHE A 194 -9.27 6.48 -9.15
N ASP A 195 -9.96 5.40 -8.84
CA ASP A 195 -11.39 5.38 -8.52
C ASP A 195 -11.63 5.51 -7.01
N ALA A 196 -12.64 6.29 -6.62
CA ALA A 196 -12.90 6.63 -5.22
C ALA A 196 -13.44 5.44 -4.39
N ASN A 197 -14.35 4.65 -4.94
CA ASN A 197 -14.84 3.43 -4.31
C ASN A 197 -13.72 2.39 -4.17
N SER A 198 -12.86 2.27 -5.17
CA SER A 198 -11.68 1.40 -5.11
C SER A 198 -10.71 1.88 -4.02
N TYR A 199 -10.53 3.19 -3.86
CA TYR A 199 -9.74 3.74 -2.74
C TYR A 199 -10.30 3.32 -1.39
N ILE A 200 -11.60 3.51 -1.18
CA ILE A 200 -12.28 3.09 0.06
C ILE A 200 -12.10 1.58 0.26
N CYS A 201 -12.37 0.76 -0.75
CA CYS A 201 -12.25 -0.70 -0.68
C CYS A 201 -10.84 -1.15 -0.25
N LEU A 202 -9.80 -0.57 -0.84
CA LEU A 202 -8.42 -0.94 -0.51
C LEU A 202 -7.98 -0.45 0.87
N VAL A 203 -8.39 0.75 1.28
CA VAL A 203 -8.10 1.28 2.62
C VAL A 203 -8.85 0.50 3.70
N GLU A 204 -10.11 0.11 3.45
CA GLU A 204 -10.87 -0.78 4.32
C GLU A 204 -10.22 -2.17 4.42
N ALA A 205 -9.70 -2.71 3.31
CA ALA A 205 -8.93 -3.94 3.32
C ALA A 205 -7.64 -3.80 4.16
N MET A 206 -6.92 -2.69 4.06
CA MET A 206 -5.76 -2.41 4.93
C MET A 206 -6.17 -2.33 6.40
N ASN A 207 -7.29 -1.70 6.73
CA ASN A 207 -7.82 -1.65 8.10
C ASN A 207 -8.16 -3.05 8.65
N SER A 208 -8.53 -3.98 7.77
CA SER A 208 -8.77 -5.38 8.14
C SER A 208 -7.50 -6.17 8.44
N HIS A 209 -6.29 -5.64 8.21
CA HIS A 209 -5.07 -6.44 8.30
C HIS A 209 -4.71 -6.78 9.75
N ASP A 210 -4.70 -8.07 10.06
CA ASP A 210 -4.25 -8.65 11.32
C ASP A 210 -3.83 -10.09 11.07
N VAL A 211 -2.50 -10.34 11.02
CA VAL A 211 -1.99 -11.69 10.81
C VAL A 211 -2.30 -12.63 11.98
N GLY A 212 -2.60 -12.11 13.18
CA GLY A 212 -2.97 -12.87 14.37
C GLY A 212 -4.45 -13.25 14.42
N ARG A 213 -5.33 -12.58 13.66
CA ARG A 213 -6.78 -12.87 13.64
C ARG A 213 -7.03 -14.35 13.37
N ASN A 214 -7.72 -15.01 14.29
CA ASN A 214 -8.05 -16.44 14.25
C ASN A 214 -6.81 -17.37 14.20
N ARG A 215 -5.63 -16.92 14.65
CA ARG A 215 -4.37 -17.68 14.61
C ARG A 215 -3.63 -17.69 15.96
N LYS A 216 -4.37 -17.64 17.07
CA LYS A 216 -3.91 -17.55 18.48
C LYS A 216 -3.24 -16.23 18.84
N SER A 217 -2.21 -15.81 18.09
CA SER A 217 -1.53 -14.53 18.27
C SER A 217 -0.74 -14.15 17.02
N VAL A 218 -0.33 -12.89 16.92
CA VAL A 218 0.58 -12.42 15.87
C VAL A 218 1.87 -13.24 15.83
N LYS A 219 2.47 -13.49 17.01
CA LYS A 219 3.71 -14.28 17.13
C LYS A 219 3.52 -15.71 16.60
N ALA A 220 2.43 -16.36 17.00
CA ALA A 220 2.12 -17.72 16.55
C ALA A 220 1.85 -17.79 15.03
N ALA A 221 1.27 -16.73 14.45
CA ALA A 221 1.04 -16.64 13.01
C ALA A 221 2.35 -16.46 12.23
N LEU A 222 3.18 -15.49 12.62
CA LEU A 222 4.48 -15.24 12.00
C LEU A 222 5.42 -16.46 12.08
N GLY A 223 5.35 -17.22 13.18
CA GLY A 223 6.12 -18.45 13.37
C GLY A 223 5.76 -19.57 12.37
N LYS A 224 4.66 -19.46 11.61
CA LYS A 224 4.31 -20.42 10.55
C LYS A 224 5.07 -20.18 9.25
N ILE A 225 5.67 -18.99 9.08
CA ILE A 225 6.37 -18.63 7.86
C ILE A 225 7.63 -19.50 7.72
N LYS A 226 7.68 -20.30 6.65
CA LYS A 226 8.82 -21.19 6.33
C LYS A 226 9.78 -20.60 5.28
N ALA A 227 9.27 -19.68 4.45
CA ALA A 227 10.05 -19.06 3.38
C ALA A 227 11.19 -18.21 3.94
N LYS A 228 12.38 -18.27 3.33
CA LYS A 228 13.50 -17.40 3.69
C LYS A 228 13.09 -15.94 3.50
N ALA A 229 13.27 -15.13 4.53
CA ALA A 229 12.63 -13.82 4.59
C ALA A 229 13.64 -12.67 4.58
N LEU A 230 13.34 -11.64 3.81
CA LEU A 230 13.96 -10.33 3.91
C LEU A 230 12.94 -9.38 4.53
N VAL A 231 13.28 -8.81 5.67
CA VAL A 231 12.46 -7.79 6.33
C VAL A 231 13.21 -6.47 6.25
N ILE A 232 12.58 -5.46 5.66
CA ILE A 232 13.13 -4.11 5.52
C ILE A 232 12.17 -3.12 6.17
N GLY A 233 12.69 -2.25 7.03
CA GLY A 233 11.97 -1.09 7.56
C GLY A 233 12.68 0.21 7.21
N ILE A 234 11.98 1.33 7.37
CA ILE A 234 12.54 2.68 7.16
C ILE A 234 12.47 3.41 8.50
N ASP A 235 13.57 4.02 8.93
CA ASP A 235 13.68 4.64 10.26
C ASP A 235 12.81 5.89 10.43
N SER A 236 12.57 6.62 9.34
CA SER A 236 11.71 7.81 9.29
C SER A 236 10.26 7.51 8.94
N ASP A 237 9.88 6.23 8.80
CA ASP A 237 8.50 5.84 8.45
C ASP A 237 7.53 6.22 9.56
N ARG A 238 6.52 7.00 9.19
CA ARG A 238 5.46 7.45 10.07
C ARG A 238 4.21 6.60 9.97
N LEU A 239 3.96 6.07 8.77
CA LEU A 239 2.79 5.25 8.51
C LEU A 239 2.98 3.89 9.17
N PHE A 240 4.14 3.28 8.99
CA PHE A 240 4.48 2.00 9.61
C PHE A 240 5.82 2.10 10.34
N PRO A 241 5.83 2.65 11.58
CA PRO A 241 7.04 2.81 12.37
C PRO A 241 7.86 1.53 12.48
N ILE A 242 9.17 1.69 12.65
CA ILE A 242 10.17 0.59 12.60
C ILE A 242 9.86 -0.59 13.53
N GLU A 243 9.17 -0.33 14.66
CA GLU A 243 8.73 -1.36 15.61
C GLU A 243 7.83 -2.41 14.96
N ASN A 244 7.07 -2.04 13.95
CA ASN A 244 6.24 -2.98 13.18
C ASN A 244 7.10 -4.03 12.45
N GLN A 245 8.20 -3.60 11.83
CA GLN A 245 9.09 -4.53 11.11
C GLN A 245 10.00 -5.29 12.07
N LYS A 246 10.37 -4.71 13.23
CA LYS A 246 11.05 -5.44 14.31
C LYS A 246 10.20 -6.62 14.80
N LEU A 247 8.92 -6.39 15.09
CA LEU A 247 8.00 -7.45 15.51
C LEU A 247 7.93 -8.60 14.49
N ILE A 248 7.94 -8.28 13.19
CA ILE A 248 7.96 -9.28 12.12
C ILE A 248 9.27 -10.06 12.15
N ALA A 249 10.41 -9.37 12.14
CA ALA A 249 11.73 -10.00 12.12
C ALA A 249 11.99 -10.90 13.34
N GLU A 250 11.52 -10.51 14.53
CA GLU A 250 11.71 -11.26 15.78
C GLU A 250 10.87 -12.55 15.86
N HIS A 251 9.82 -12.67 15.05
CA HIS A 251 8.84 -13.75 15.18
C HIS A 251 8.59 -14.56 13.90
N ILE A 252 9.26 -14.24 12.80
CA ILE A 252 9.29 -15.11 11.62
C ILE A 252 9.93 -16.46 12.00
N GLY A 253 9.30 -17.55 11.57
CA GLY A 253 9.74 -18.92 11.87
C GLY A 253 10.92 -19.43 11.03
N SER A 254 11.44 -18.62 10.11
CA SER A 254 12.46 -18.98 9.12
C SER A 254 13.72 -18.11 9.22
N GLU A 255 14.74 -18.44 8.42
CA GLU A 255 15.97 -17.65 8.32
C GLU A 255 15.68 -16.26 7.71
N LEU A 256 16.20 -15.21 8.36
CA LEU A 256 16.27 -13.88 7.78
C LEU A 256 17.52 -13.73 6.89
N VAL A 257 17.38 -13.06 5.75
CA VAL A 257 18.52 -12.68 4.90
C VAL A 257 19.49 -11.83 5.72
N GLY A 258 20.68 -12.37 6.01
CA GLY A 258 21.67 -11.69 6.86
C GLY A 258 21.36 -11.73 8.35
N GLY A 259 20.40 -12.56 8.79
CA GLY A 259 20.12 -12.84 10.20
C GLY A 259 19.44 -11.73 10.98
N LYS A 260 18.96 -10.66 10.33
CA LYS A 260 18.38 -9.49 11.00
C LYS A 260 17.39 -8.71 10.13
N LEU A 261 16.64 -7.82 10.79
CA LEU A 261 15.96 -6.69 10.15
C LEU A 261 16.98 -5.78 9.46
N HIS A 262 16.68 -5.32 8.25
CA HIS A 262 17.44 -4.27 7.57
C HIS A 262 16.70 -2.95 7.70
N THR A 263 17.36 -1.95 8.29
CA THR A 263 16.82 -0.60 8.38
C THR A 263 17.42 0.26 7.29
N ILE A 264 16.56 0.96 6.55
CA ILE A 264 16.95 1.97 5.56
C ILE A 264 16.77 3.35 6.18
N THR A 265 17.85 4.12 6.22
CA THR A 265 17.79 5.55 6.53
C THR A 265 17.39 6.31 5.28
N SER A 266 16.29 7.05 5.37
CA SER A 266 15.75 7.84 4.26
C SER A 266 15.04 9.07 4.80
N GLU A 267 15.14 10.21 4.13
CA GLU A 267 14.35 11.39 4.47
C GLU A 267 12.93 11.30 3.90
N TYR A 268 12.66 10.35 3.00
CA TYR A 268 11.38 10.27 2.31
C TYR A 268 10.27 9.57 3.10
N GLY A 269 10.50 9.21 4.36
CA GLY A 269 9.50 8.51 5.18
C GLY A 269 9.11 7.17 4.58
N HIS A 270 7.84 6.82 4.67
CA HIS A 270 7.28 5.59 4.08
C HIS A 270 7.62 5.45 2.59
N ASP A 271 7.64 6.55 1.81
CA ASP A 271 7.97 6.51 0.38
C ASP A 271 9.44 6.12 0.10
N GLY A 272 10.29 6.03 1.13
CA GLY A 272 11.68 5.59 1.03
C GLY A 272 11.83 4.24 0.32
N PHE A 273 10.92 3.28 0.48
CA PHE A 273 11.04 1.98 -0.21
C PHE A 273 10.86 2.06 -1.73
N LEU A 274 10.20 3.12 -2.22
CA LEU A 274 10.01 3.37 -3.65
C LEU A 274 11.15 4.20 -4.25
N ILE A 275 11.74 5.09 -3.45
CA ILE A 275 12.71 6.08 -3.91
C ILE A 275 14.15 5.57 -3.75
N GLU A 276 14.46 4.92 -2.63
CA GLU A 276 15.80 4.45 -2.24
C GLU A 276 16.18 3.13 -2.92
N HIS A 277 15.98 3.04 -4.24
CA HIS A 277 16.25 1.84 -5.03
C HIS A 277 17.70 1.34 -4.91
N GLU A 278 18.67 2.25 -4.73
CA GLU A 278 20.08 1.91 -4.50
C GLU A 278 20.34 1.25 -3.14
N LYS A 279 19.46 1.48 -2.14
CA LYS A 279 19.53 0.84 -0.82
C LYS A 279 18.70 -0.45 -0.75
N VAL A 280 17.49 -0.43 -1.32
CA VAL A 280 16.57 -1.58 -1.34
C VAL A 280 17.05 -2.67 -2.32
N GLY A 281 17.50 -2.26 -3.50
CA GLY A 281 17.82 -3.12 -4.63
C GLY A 281 18.87 -4.19 -4.34
N PRO A 282 20.04 -3.85 -3.75
CA PRO A 282 21.06 -4.83 -3.40
C PRO A 282 20.55 -5.91 -2.42
N LEU A 283 19.66 -5.54 -1.48
CA LEU A 283 19.05 -6.48 -0.54
C LEU A 283 18.10 -7.44 -1.25
N LEU A 284 17.29 -6.95 -2.19
CA LEU A 284 16.43 -7.79 -3.04
C LEU A 284 17.26 -8.74 -3.91
N ALA A 285 18.33 -8.24 -4.52
CA ALA A 285 19.24 -9.07 -5.32
C ALA A 285 19.91 -10.17 -4.47
N LYS A 286 20.23 -9.87 -3.21
CA LYS A 286 20.74 -10.86 -2.24
C LYS A 286 19.69 -11.92 -1.92
N LEU A 287 18.45 -11.52 -1.62
CA LEU A 287 17.35 -12.46 -1.38
C LEU A 287 17.15 -13.40 -2.57
N LEU A 288 17.08 -12.84 -3.79
CA LEU A 288 16.83 -13.60 -5.02
C LEU A 288 17.90 -14.67 -5.30
N LYS A 289 19.12 -14.50 -4.80
CA LYS A 289 20.24 -15.45 -4.95
C LYS A 289 20.42 -16.42 -3.77
N SER A 290 19.72 -16.18 -2.65
CA SER A 290 19.99 -16.80 -1.34
C SER A 290 19.33 -18.14 -1.07
#